data_AF-A0A524LGL0-F1
#
_entry.id   AF-A0A524LGL0-F1
#
_cell.length_a   1.000
_cell.length_b   1.000
_cell.length_c   1.000
_cell.angle_alpha   90.00
_cell.angle_beta   90.00
_cell.angle_gamma   90.00
#
_symmetry.space_group_name_H-M   'P 1'
#
loop_
_entity.id
_entity.type
_entity.pdbx_description
1 polymer ?
#
loop_
_entity_poly.entity_id
_entity_poly.type
_entity_poly.pdbx_seq_one_letter_code
_entity_poly.pdbx_strand_id
1 'polypeptide(L)'
;MKALLVVKCGSTLPALRERRGDYEDWIVAGLGLEPERATVLVPPEGAELPDPDAVAAVVVTGSSAMVIARQAWSERTADWLRDVVAG
;
A
#
# COMPACT_ATOMS: atom_id res chain seq x y z
N MET A 1 17.24 -7.21 5.06
CA MET A 1 16.90 -7.28 3.62
C MET A 1 15.88 -6.18 3.35
N LYS A 2 15.98 -5.49 2.22
CA LYS A 2 14.98 -4.46 1.84
C LYS A 2 13.70 -5.13 1.33
N ALA A 3 12.52 -4.60 1.67
CA ALA A 3 11.22 -5.22 1.38
C ALA A 3 10.47 -4.58 0.21
N LEU A 4 9.64 -5.36 -0.49
CA LEU A 4 8.60 -4.83 -1.37
C LEU A 4 7.35 -4.53 -0.53
N LEU A 5 6.85 -3.30 -0.63
CA LEU A 5 5.66 -2.87 0.11
C LEU A 5 4.47 -2.67 -0.83
N VAL A 6 3.31 -3.16 -0.43
CA VAL A 6 2.02 -2.79 -1.03
C VAL A 6 1.29 -1.89 -0.04
N VAL A 7 1.20 -0.60 -0.36
CA VAL A 7 0.48 0.39 0.45
C VAL A 7 -0.98 0.38 0.02
N LYS A 8 -1.80 -0.30 0.83
CA LYS A 8 -3.24 -0.45 0.65
C LYS A 8 -3.96 0.80 1.14
N CYS A 9 -4.36 1.62 0.19
CA CYS A 9 -5.06 2.89 0.44
C CYS A 9 -6.58 2.74 0.61
N GLY A 10 -7.10 1.52 0.57
CA GLY A 10 -8.51 1.21 0.70
C GLY A 10 -8.80 -0.25 0.35
N SER A 11 -10.07 -0.63 0.41
CA SER A 11 -10.52 -1.96 0.00
C SER A 11 -11.46 -1.86 -1.20
N THR A 12 -11.56 -2.94 -1.97
CA THR A 12 -12.59 -3.10 -2.99
C THR A 12 -13.97 -3.32 -2.36
N LEU A 13 -15.00 -3.47 -3.20
CA LEU A 13 -16.37 -3.74 -2.76
C LEU A 13 -16.45 -5.09 -2.01
N PRO A 14 -17.20 -5.22 -0.91
CA PRO A 14 -17.24 -6.44 -0.10
C PRO A 14 -17.52 -7.73 -0.89
N ALA A 15 -18.51 -7.69 -1.80
CA ALA A 15 -18.88 -8.82 -2.64
C ALA A 15 -17.79 -9.24 -3.64
N LEU A 16 -16.91 -8.30 -4.02
CA LEU A 16 -15.77 -8.58 -4.89
C LEU A 16 -14.61 -9.16 -4.07
N ARG A 17 -14.34 -8.57 -2.89
CA ARG A 17 -13.34 -9.04 -1.94
C ARG A 17 -13.56 -10.50 -1.54
N GLU A 18 -14.79 -10.87 -1.19
CA GLU A 18 -15.13 -12.24 -0.79
C GLU A 18 -14.86 -13.27 -1.90
N ARG A 19 -15.04 -12.88 -3.17
CA ARG A 19 -14.97 -13.81 -4.31
C ARG A 19 -13.64 -13.81 -5.03
N ARG A 20 -12.88 -12.71 -4.98
CA ARG A 20 -11.69 -12.50 -5.80
C ARG A 20 -10.48 -11.99 -5.02
N GLY A 21 -10.59 -11.80 -3.70
CA GLY A 21 -9.59 -11.07 -2.95
C GLY A 21 -9.70 -9.57 -3.19
N ASP A 22 -8.79 -8.83 -2.57
CA ASP A 22 -8.74 -7.38 -2.54
C ASP A 22 -7.56 -6.84 -3.37
N TYR A 23 -7.32 -5.53 -3.33
CA TYR A 23 -6.30 -4.89 -4.17
C TYR A 23 -4.89 -5.46 -3.98
N GLU A 24 -4.50 -5.77 -2.74
CA GLU A 24 -3.20 -6.38 -2.43
C GLU A 24 -3.03 -7.74 -3.10
N ASP A 25 -4.08 -8.55 -3.10
CA ASP A 25 -4.04 -9.90 -3.69
C ASP A 25 -3.83 -9.81 -5.20
N TRP A 26 -4.54 -8.87 -5.86
CA TRP A 26 -4.44 -8.69 -7.30
C TRP A 26 -3.09 -8.12 -7.72
N ILE A 27 -2.52 -7.22 -6.92
CA ILE A 27 -1.20 -6.64 -7.19
C ILE A 27 -0.12 -7.69 -7.01
N VAL A 28 -0.13 -8.43 -5.91
CA VAL A 28 0.86 -9.48 -5.64
C VAL A 28 0.80 -10.55 -6.75
N ALA A 29 -0.40 -11.01 -7.11
CA ALA A 29 -0.58 -11.96 -8.21
C ALA A 29 -0.13 -11.38 -9.56
N GLY A 30 -0.45 -10.11 -9.84
CA GLY A 30 -0.06 -9.42 -11.08
C GLY A 30 1.45 -9.22 -11.23
N LEU A 31 2.17 -9.15 -10.11
CA LEU A 31 3.64 -9.12 -10.07
C LEU A 31 4.27 -10.52 -10.17
N GLY A 32 3.46 -11.59 -10.17
CA GLY A 32 3.95 -12.97 -10.18
C GLY A 32 4.67 -13.36 -8.88
N LEU A 33 4.29 -12.76 -7.76
CA LEU A 33 4.92 -12.99 -6.46
C LEU A 33 4.06 -13.90 -5.59
N GLU A 34 4.71 -14.67 -4.73
CA GLU A 34 4.04 -15.34 -3.61
C GLU A 34 3.64 -14.29 -2.55
N PRO A 35 2.51 -14.49 -1.82
CA PRO A 35 2.03 -13.55 -0.81
C PRO A 35 3.06 -13.12 0.23
N GLU A 36 3.94 -14.02 0.64
CA GLU A 36 4.96 -13.77 1.67
C GLU A 36 6.12 -12.89 1.18
N ARG A 37 6.18 -12.63 -0.14
CA ARG A 37 7.23 -11.81 -0.76
C ARG A 37 6.89 -10.32 -0.78
N ALA A 38 5.68 -9.94 -0.39
CA ALA A 38 5.25 -8.56 -0.27
C ALA A 38 4.69 -8.29 1.14
N THR A 39 5.06 -7.15 1.71
CA THR A 39 4.45 -6.68 2.96
C THR A 39 3.33 -5.71 2.65
N VAL A 40 2.13 -6.00 3.14
CA VAL A 40 0.96 -5.12 2.96
C VAL A 40 0.88 -4.16 4.14
N LEU A 41 0.83 -2.85 3.85
CA LEU A 41 0.63 -1.79 4.83
C LEU A 41 -0.72 -1.13 4.58
N VAL A 42 -1.49 -0.86 5.64
CA VAL A 42 -2.82 -0.26 5.53
C VAL A 42 -2.86 1.07 6.31
N PRO A 43 -2.30 2.18 5.79
CA PRO A 43 -2.28 3.46 6.48
C PRO A 43 -3.66 3.99 6.91
N PRO A 44 -4.76 3.80 6.16
CA PRO A 44 -6.08 4.19 6.62
C PRO A 44 -6.50 3.54 7.95
N GLU A 45 -5.96 2.36 8.27
CA GLU A 45 -6.20 1.62 9.52
C GLU A 45 -5.14 1.93 10.59
N GLY A 46 -4.26 2.91 10.35
CA GLY A 46 -3.25 3.37 11.29
C GLY A 46 -1.94 2.59 11.26
N ALA A 47 -1.67 1.83 10.19
CA ALA A 47 -0.38 1.15 10.04
C ALA A 47 0.79 2.15 10.07
N GLU A 48 1.86 1.79 10.78
CA GLU A 48 3.10 2.55 10.80
C GLU A 48 3.85 2.39 9.47
N LEU A 49 4.42 3.49 8.99
CA LEU A 49 5.25 3.52 7.80
C LEU A 49 6.69 3.19 8.22
N PRO A 50 7.35 2.20 7.59
CA PRO A 50 8.69 1.80 7.98
C PRO A 50 9.71 2.86 7.61
N ASP A 51 10.94 2.71 8.09
CA ASP A 51 12.08 3.49 7.62
C ASP A 51 12.18 3.44 6.07
N PRO A 52 12.17 4.58 5.36
CA PRO A 52 12.34 4.65 3.91
C PRO A 52 13.55 3.85 3.40
N ASP A 53 14.66 3.81 4.15
CA ASP A 53 15.88 3.12 3.75
C ASP A 53 15.76 1.59 3.77
N ALA A 54 14.77 1.06 4.52
CA ALA A 54 14.49 -0.36 4.61
C ALA A 54 13.66 -0.90 3.42
N VAL A 55 13.28 -0.04 2.47
CA VAL A 55 12.35 -0.38 1.39
C VAL A 55 13.07 -0.56 0.06
N ALA A 56 12.77 -1.66 -0.63
CA ALA A 56 13.31 -1.95 -1.96
C ALA A 56 12.43 -1.36 -3.06
N ALA A 57 11.11 -1.43 -2.87
CA ALA A 57 10.11 -0.94 -3.81
C ALA A 57 8.78 -0.74 -3.09
N VAL A 58 7.94 0.15 -3.66
CA VAL A 58 6.59 0.44 -3.17
C VAL A 58 5.60 0.36 -4.32
N VAL A 59 4.47 -0.30 -4.09
CA VAL A 59 3.27 -0.23 -4.93
C VAL A 59 2.15 0.39 -4.12
N VAL A 60 1.53 1.45 -4.65
CA VAL A 60 0.39 2.12 -4.01
C VAL A 60 -0.89 1.68 -4.70
N THR A 61 -1.87 1.19 -3.93
CA THR A 61 -3.15 0.76 -4.50
C THR A 61 -4.02 1.94 -4.92
N GLY A 62 -5.04 1.67 -5.73
CA GLY A 62 -6.19 2.57 -5.86
C GLY A 62 -6.96 2.70 -4.54
N SER A 63 -7.84 3.69 -4.47
CA SER A 63 -8.72 3.92 -3.32
C SER A 63 -10.02 4.63 -3.75
N SER A 64 -11.04 4.53 -2.90
CA SER A 64 -12.23 5.39 -2.96
C SER A 64 -12.01 6.73 -2.23
N ALA A 65 -10.89 6.89 -1.52
CA ALA A 65 -10.52 8.14 -0.87
C ALA A 65 -10.03 9.18 -1.89
N MET A 66 -10.54 10.41 -1.76
CA MET A 66 -10.15 11.52 -2.60
C MET A 66 -8.91 12.23 -2.04
N VAL A 67 -7.92 12.50 -2.90
CA VAL A 67 -6.69 13.23 -2.51
C VAL A 67 -7.01 14.63 -1.98
N ILE A 68 -8.02 15.31 -2.55
CA ILE A 68 -8.46 16.65 -2.10
C ILE A 68 -9.01 16.67 -0.67
N ALA A 69 -9.36 15.51 -0.11
CA ALA A 69 -9.81 15.41 1.29
C ALA A 69 -8.64 15.51 2.29
N ARG A 70 -7.38 15.41 1.83
CA ARG A 70 -6.16 15.62 2.64
C ARG A 70 -6.19 14.87 3.98
N GLN A 71 -6.66 13.63 3.97
CA GLN A 71 -6.76 12.83 5.19
C GLN A 71 -5.37 12.64 5.81
N ALA A 72 -5.27 12.63 7.14
CA ALA A 72 -3.99 12.61 7.83
C ALA A 72 -3.09 11.41 7.46
N TRP A 73 -3.68 10.22 7.26
CA TRP A 73 -2.94 9.06 6.77
C TRP A 73 -2.42 9.26 5.34
N SER A 74 -3.19 9.94 4.49
CA SER A 74 -2.85 10.20 3.08
C SER A 74 -1.70 11.18 2.98
N GLU A 75 -1.73 12.27 3.75
CA GLU A 75 -0.66 13.27 3.75
C GLU A 75 0.64 12.67 4.32
N ARG A 76 0.59 11.94 5.45
CA ARG A 76 1.77 11.24 5.98
C ARG A 76 2.33 10.20 5.03
N THR A 77 1.47 9.43 4.35
CA THR A 77 1.93 8.46 3.35
C THR A 77 2.61 9.17 2.18
N ALA A 78 2.09 10.34 1.76
CA ALA A 78 2.70 11.13 0.71
C ALA A 78 4.03 11.76 1.12
N ASP A 79 4.17 12.23 2.37
CA ASP A 79 5.44 12.69 2.94
C ASP A 79 6.47 11.56 2.92
N TRP A 80 6.12 10.41 3.48
CA TRP A 80 6.98 9.23 3.50
C TRP A 80 7.39 8.75 2.09
N LEU A 81 6.46 8.76 1.12
CA LEU A 81 6.78 8.44 -0.27
C LEU A 81 7.79 9.41 -0.88
N ARG A 82 7.76 10.70 -0.50
CA ARG A 82 8.79 11.65 -0.93
C ARG A 82 10.16 11.26 -0.40
N ASP A 83 10.26 10.86 0.86
CA ASP A 83 11.51 10.43 1.47
C ASP A 83 12.06 9.16 0.80
N VAL A 84 11.20 8.18 0.50
CA VAL A 84 11.56 6.95 -0.24
C VAL A 84 12.13 7.27 -1.62
N VAL A 85 11.57 8.26 -2.33
CA VAL A 85 12.02 8.64 -3.68
C VAL A 85 13.26 9.55 -3.65
N ALA A 86 13.44 10.34 -2.59
CA ALA A 86 14.57 11.25 -2.44
C ALA A 86 15.90 10.49 -2.31
N GLY A 87 15.90 9.38 -1.55
CA GLY A 87 17.05 8.49 -1.37
C GLY A 87 18.16 9.02 -0.48
#